data_AF-A0A5Q0HB18-F1
#
_entry.id   AF-A0A5Q0HB18-F1
#
_cell.length_a   1.000
_cell.length_b   1.000
_cell.length_c   1.000
_cell.angle_alpha   90.00
_cell.angle_beta   90.00
_cell.angle_gamma   90.00
#
_symmetry.space_group_name_H-M   'P 1'
#
loop_
_entity.id
_entity.type
_entity.pdbx_description
1 polymer ?
#
loop_
_entity_poly.entity_id
_entity_poly.type
_entity_poly.pdbx_seq_one_letter_code
_entity_poly.pdbx_strand_id
1 'polypeptide(L)'
;MDELRAGSAGTGAGRVEVDPRWIELYARRVEEAAEELSRARDELRRAPVPPHGFGEVGRALRSSEAYRRAAGVLNGQLDRACEVLTAAAHGLHEVAGHYGSRDDEAIALLRAADRRLDGVG
;
A
#
# COMPACT_ATOMS: atom_id res chain seq x y z
N MET A 1 18.37 13.07 0.79
CA MET A 1 18.68 11.71 0.31
C MET A 1 19.85 11.30 1.19
N ASP A 2 19.57 10.65 2.31
CA ASP A 2 20.56 10.40 3.36
C ASP A 2 20.67 8.90 3.63
N GLU A 3 21.91 8.47 3.79
CA GLU A 3 22.42 7.14 3.52
C GLU A 3 22.13 6.11 4.62
N LEU A 4 21.75 4.90 4.17
CA LEU A 4 21.68 3.68 4.95
C LEU A 4 23.08 3.31 5.47
N ARG A 5 23.34 3.49 6.76
CA ARG A 5 24.55 2.93 7.39
C ARG A 5 24.40 1.44 7.65
N ALA A 6 25.28 0.68 7.00
CA ALA A 6 25.43 -0.76 7.08
C ALA A 6 25.75 -1.23 8.50
N GLY A 7 25.00 -2.25 8.95
CA GLY A 7 25.28 -3.02 10.16
C GLY A 7 26.50 -3.93 10.00
N SER A 8 27.27 -4.06 11.08
CA SER A 8 28.40 -4.97 11.19
C SER A 8 27.94 -6.44 11.28
N ALA A 9 28.63 -7.31 10.53
CA ALA A 9 28.36 -8.74 10.42
C ALA A 9 28.59 -9.52 11.73
N GLY A 10 27.67 -10.45 12.02
CA GLY A 10 27.79 -11.49 13.05
C GLY A 10 27.03 -12.75 12.62
N THR A 11 27.75 -13.88 12.59
CA THR A 11 27.38 -15.19 12.03
C THR A 11 26.18 -15.87 12.72
N GLY A 12 25.15 -16.18 11.94
CA GLY A 12 24.00 -17.03 12.29
C GLY A 12 22.90 -16.78 11.27
N ALA A 13 22.23 -17.80 10.74
CA ALA A 13 21.19 -17.67 9.71
C ALA A 13 20.29 -16.46 9.99
N GLY A 14 20.44 -15.42 9.15
CA GLY A 14 20.05 -14.06 9.50
C GLY A 14 18.59 -14.00 9.92
N ARG A 15 18.35 -13.74 11.21
CA ARG A 15 17.01 -13.36 11.65
C ARG A 15 16.67 -12.08 10.89
N VAL A 16 15.69 -12.18 9.99
CA VAL A 16 15.05 -11.01 9.41
C VAL A 16 14.38 -10.30 10.57
N GLU A 17 15.01 -9.24 11.06
CA GLU A 17 14.43 -8.35 12.07
C GLU A 17 13.45 -7.45 11.35
N VAL A 18 12.17 -7.60 11.69
CA VAL A 18 11.08 -6.87 11.07
C VAL A 18 10.73 -5.70 11.99
N ASP A 19 10.87 -4.46 11.51
CA ASP A 19 10.41 -3.27 12.23
C ASP A 19 8.91 -3.04 11.94
N PRO A 20 8.00 -3.35 12.89
CA PRO A 20 6.56 -3.22 12.68
C PRO A 20 6.14 -1.76 12.49
N ARG A 21 6.85 -0.80 13.09
CA ARG A 21 6.55 0.63 12.92
C ARG A 21 6.89 1.11 11.53
N TRP A 22 8.00 0.64 10.96
CA TRP A 22 8.35 0.95 9.58
C TRP A 22 7.34 0.34 8.60
N ILE A 23 6.90 -0.90 8.82
CA ILE A 23 5.86 -1.55 7.99
C ILE A 23 4.54 -0.78 8.08
N GLU A 24 4.12 -0.38 9.28
CA GLU A 24 2.90 0.41 9.47
C GLU A 24 2.95 1.75 8.73
N LEU A 25 4.08 2.46 8.78
CA LEU A 25 4.26 3.70 8.02
C LEU A 25 4.22 3.46 6.52
N TYR A 26 4.78 2.35 6.05
CA TYR A 26 4.74 2.00 4.64
C TYR A 26 3.33 1.61 4.19
N ALA A 27 2.59 0.85 5.00
CA ALA A 27 1.20 0.48 4.77
C ALA A 27 0.32 1.72 4.56
N ARG A 28 0.42 2.71 5.46
CA ARG A 28 -0.30 3.99 5.34
C ARG A 28 0.01 4.74 4.06
N ARG A 29 1.27 4.77 3.65
CA ARG A 29 1.66 5.43 2.38
C ARG A 29 1.08 4.73 1.16
N VAL A 30 0.99 3.40 1.19
CA VAL A 30 0.35 2.63 0.11
C VAL A 30 -1.16 2.87 0.12
N GLU A 31 -1.78 2.95 1.29
CA GLU A 31 -3.20 3.28 1.45
C GLU A 31 -3.51 4.68 0.91
N GLU A 32 -2.76 5.71 1.31
CA GLU A 32 -2.90 7.09 0.80
C GLU A 32 -2.79 7.13 -0.73
N ALA A 33 -1.80 6.44 -1.31
CA ALA A 33 -1.64 6.36 -2.75
C ALA A 33 -2.81 5.63 -3.44
N ALA A 34 -3.35 4.57 -2.82
CA ALA A 34 -4.52 3.86 -3.31
C ALA A 34 -5.77 4.75 -3.31
N GLU A 35 -5.94 5.57 -2.26
CA GLU A 35 -7.04 6.54 -2.18
C GLU A 35 -6.92 7.63 -3.23
N GLU A 36 -5.75 8.23 -3.40
CA GLU A 36 -5.51 9.26 -4.42
C GLU A 36 -5.80 8.73 -5.83
N LEU A 37 -5.31 7.53 -6.13
CA LEU A 37 -5.58 6.88 -7.42
C LEU A 37 -7.07 6.58 -7.61
N SER A 38 -7.76 6.17 -6.55
CA SER A 38 -9.21 5.92 -6.58
C SER A 38 -10.00 7.19 -6.87
N ARG A 39 -9.61 8.33 -6.27
CA ARG A 39 -10.22 9.64 -6.55
C ARG A 39 -10.01 10.06 -7.99
N ALA A 40 -8.77 9.95 -8.50
CA ALA A 40 -8.45 10.28 -9.90
C ALA A 40 -9.24 9.41 -10.90
N ARG A 41 -9.39 8.11 -10.61
CA ARG A 41 -10.23 7.20 -11.40
C ARG A 41 -11.69 7.63 -11.40
N ASP A 42 -12.23 8.01 -10.25
CA ASP A 42 -13.63 8.42 -10.13
C ASP A 42 -13.90 9.75 -10.86
N GLU A 43 -12.95 10.68 -10.85
CA GLU A 43 -12.99 11.90 -11.66
C GLU A 43 -13.02 11.58 -13.16
N LEU A 44 -12.13 10.69 -13.62
CA LEU A 44 -12.08 10.26 -15.02
C LEU A 44 -13.40 9.63 -15.49
N ARG A 45 -14.09 8.91 -14.60
CA ARG A 45 -15.39 8.29 -14.88
C ARG A 45 -16.54 9.29 -14.93
N ARG A 46 -16.47 10.38 -14.15
CA ARG A 46 -17.52 11.42 -14.13
C ARG A 46 -17.48 12.33 -15.34
N ALA A 47 -16.33 12.48 -15.99
CA ALA A 47 -16.15 13.33 -17.16
C ALA A 47 -15.77 12.53 -18.44
N PRO A 48 -16.61 11.58 -18.90
CA PRO A 48 -16.32 10.87 -20.14
C PRO A 48 -16.40 11.83 -21.33
N VAL A 49 -15.41 11.77 -22.24
CA VAL A 49 -15.45 12.57 -23.47
C VAL A 49 -16.65 12.13 -24.31
N PRO A 50 -17.61 13.02 -24.58
CA PRO A 50 -18.81 12.63 -25.26
C PRO A 50 -18.56 12.41 -26.77
N PRO A 51 -19.31 11.52 -27.43
CA PRO A 51 -19.10 11.19 -28.85
C PRO A 51 -19.24 12.40 -29.79
N HIS A 52 -20.05 13.40 -29.41
CA HIS A 52 -20.24 14.62 -30.18
C HIS A 52 -19.02 15.54 -30.18
N GLY A 53 -18.08 15.37 -29.23
CA GLY A 53 -16.83 16.12 -29.16
C GLY A 53 -15.84 15.78 -30.30
N PHE A 54 -16.08 14.70 -31.05
CA PHE A 54 -15.23 14.29 -32.18
C PHE A 54 -15.70 14.84 -33.54
N GLY A 55 -16.82 15.57 -33.59
CA GLY A 55 -17.39 16.12 -34.83
C GLY A 55 -17.87 15.05 -35.84
N GLU A 56 -18.24 15.48 -37.05
CA GLU A 56 -18.65 14.57 -38.15
C GLU A 56 -17.49 13.73 -38.69
N VAL A 57 -16.30 14.34 -38.83
CA VAL A 57 -15.09 13.66 -39.32
C VAL A 57 -14.66 12.54 -38.37
N GLY A 58 -14.70 12.77 -37.06
CA GLY A 58 -14.37 11.73 -36.07
C GLY A 58 -15.42 10.61 -35.97
N ARG A 59 -16.67 10.86 -36.38
CA ARG A 59 -17.68 9.80 -36.57
C ARG A 59 -17.39 8.95 -37.79
N ALA A 60 -17.05 9.56 -38.93
CA ALA A 60 -16.72 8.84 -40.16
C ALA A 60 -15.46 7.96 -39.99
N LEU A 61 -14.48 8.42 -39.20
CA LEU A 61 -13.24 7.70 -38.91
C LEU A 61 -13.33 6.71 -37.73
N ARG A 62 -14.50 6.55 -37.11
CA ARG A 62 -14.71 5.73 -35.90
C ARG A 62 -13.77 6.10 -34.73
N SER A 63 -13.27 7.33 -34.70
CA SER A 63 -12.36 7.83 -33.67
C SER A 63 -13.01 7.83 -32.28
N SER A 64 -14.32 8.06 -32.21
CA SER A 64 -15.09 8.00 -30.97
C SER A 64 -15.16 6.58 -30.37
N GLU A 65 -15.20 5.53 -31.21
CA GLU A 65 -15.17 4.14 -30.78
C GLU A 65 -13.77 3.66 -30.41
N ALA A 66 -12.74 4.14 -31.12
CA ALA A 66 -11.35 3.90 -30.74
C ALA A 66 -11.03 4.53 -29.37
N TYR A 67 -11.44 5.78 -29.16
CA TYR A 67 -11.28 6.47 -27.88
C TYR A 67 -12.04 5.76 -26.76
N ARG A 68 -13.31 5.37 -26.98
CA ARG A 68 -14.11 4.65 -25.98
C ARG A 68 -13.48 3.31 -25.58
N ARG A 69 -12.90 2.57 -26.53
CA ARG A 69 -12.16 1.34 -26.24
C ARG A 69 -10.89 1.61 -25.43
N ALA A 70 -10.11 2.61 -25.80
CA ALA A 70 -8.89 2.98 -25.06
C ALA A 70 -9.23 3.43 -23.63
N ALA A 71 -10.25 4.27 -23.46
CA ALA A 71 -10.76 4.69 -22.17
C ALA A 71 -11.27 3.49 -21.34
N GLY A 72 -11.92 2.50 -21.97
CA GLY A 72 -12.32 1.26 -21.31
C GLY A 72 -11.13 0.44 -20.80
N VAL A 73 -10.08 0.28 -21.61
CA VAL A 73 -8.84 -0.41 -21.22
C VAL A 73 -8.16 0.30 -20.04
N LEU A 74 -8.04 1.63 -20.13
CA LEU A 74 -7.43 2.45 -19.08
C LEU A 74 -8.22 2.34 -17.76
N ASN A 75 -9.54 2.47 -17.80
CA ASN A 75 -10.38 2.31 -16.60
C ASN A 75 -10.22 0.92 -15.98
N GLY A 76 -10.21 -0.15 -16.78
CA GLY A 76 -9.99 -1.51 -16.27
C GLY A 76 -8.57 -1.78 -15.76
N GLN A 77 -7.57 -1.02 -16.19
CA GLN A 77 -6.23 -1.05 -15.59
C GLN A 77 -6.21 -0.31 -14.25
N LEU A 78 -6.87 0.86 -14.18
CA LEU A 78 -7.00 1.65 -12.94
C LEU A 78 -7.75 0.88 -11.85
N ASP A 79 -8.83 0.17 -12.19
CA ASP A 79 -9.56 -0.67 -11.23
C ASP A 79 -8.66 -1.71 -10.58
N ARG A 80 -7.94 -2.48 -11.40
CA ARG A 80 -7.01 -3.50 -10.92
C ARG A 80 -5.88 -2.90 -10.09
N ALA A 81 -5.37 -1.73 -10.47
CA ALA A 81 -4.33 -1.06 -9.71
C ALA A 81 -4.82 -0.63 -8.31
N CYS A 82 -6.01 -0.02 -8.23
CA CYS A 82 -6.63 0.34 -6.95
C CYS A 82 -6.85 -0.90 -6.07
N GLU A 83 -7.42 -1.97 -6.62
CA GLU A 83 -7.65 -3.23 -5.88
C GLU A 83 -6.36 -3.82 -5.30
N VAL A 84 -5.30 -3.89 -6.11
CA VAL A 84 -4.02 -4.45 -5.68
C VAL A 84 -3.35 -3.58 -4.62
N LEU A 85 -3.38 -2.26 -4.77
CA LEU A 85 -2.78 -1.34 -3.80
C LEU A 85 -3.51 -1.39 -2.46
N THR A 86 -4.85 -1.41 -2.46
CA THR A 86 -5.64 -1.57 -1.23
C THR A 86 -5.36 -2.92 -0.56
N ALA A 87 -5.32 -4.01 -1.33
CA ALA A 87 -4.99 -5.33 -0.78
C ALA A 87 -3.57 -5.39 -0.19
N ALA A 88 -2.60 -4.75 -0.85
CA ALA A 88 -1.24 -4.65 -0.35
C ALA A 88 -1.15 -3.84 0.95
N ALA A 89 -1.84 -2.69 1.03
CA ALA A 89 -1.91 -1.90 2.25
C ALA A 89 -2.49 -2.71 3.42
N HIS A 90 -3.61 -3.41 3.21
CA HIS A 90 -4.20 -4.29 4.22
C HIS A 90 -3.23 -5.38 4.69
N GLY A 91 -2.58 -6.09 3.76
CA GLY A 91 -1.61 -7.11 4.11
C GLY A 91 -0.43 -6.56 4.91
N LEU A 92 0.04 -5.35 4.60
CA LEU A 92 1.10 -4.68 5.35
C LEU A 92 0.64 -4.31 6.78
N HIS A 93 -0.59 -3.83 6.96
CA HIS A 93 -1.17 -3.57 8.28
C HIS A 93 -1.29 -4.85 9.12
N GLU A 94 -1.74 -5.96 8.53
CA GLU A 94 -1.82 -7.24 9.22
C GLU A 94 -0.44 -7.71 9.70
N VAL A 95 0.58 -7.58 8.84
CA VAL A 95 1.96 -7.91 9.19
C VAL A 95 2.47 -7.01 10.31
N ALA A 96 2.25 -5.69 10.22
CA ALA A 96 2.66 -4.75 11.27
C ALA A 96 2.01 -5.08 12.62
N GLY A 97 0.71 -5.38 12.64
CA GLY A 97 -0.02 -5.77 13.86
C GLY A 97 0.47 -7.10 14.46
N HIS A 98 0.80 -8.07 13.61
CA HIS A 98 1.29 -9.37 14.05
C HIS A 98 2.67 -9.29 14.72
N TYR A 99 3.57 -8.47 14.19
CA TYR A 99 4.90 -8.29 14.79
C TYR A 99 4.89 -7.31 15.97
N GLY A 100 4.08 -6.24 15.92
CA GLY A 100 3.95 -5.29 17.03
C GLY A 100 3.37 -5.92 18.30
N SER A 101 2.35 -6.77 18.19
CA SER A 101 1.75 -7.45 19.34
C SER A 101 2.71 -8.43 20.03
N ARG A 102 3.57 -9.12 19.27
CA ARG A 102 4.58 -10.04 19.81
C ARG A 102 5.66 -9.32 20.61
N ASP A 103 6.08 -8.14 20.18
CA ASP A 103 7.07 -7.35 20.92
C ASP A 103 6.50 -6.85 22.25
N ASP A 104 5.24 -6.38 22.26
CA ASP A 104 4.56 -5.95 23.48
C ASP A 104 4.38 -7.09 24.49
N GLU A 105 4.01 -8.29 24.02
CA GLU A 105 3.90 -9.49 24.87
C GLU A 105 5.26 -9.90 25.46
N ALA A 106 6.33 -9.86 24.66
CA ALA A 106 7.68 -10.17 25.13
C ALA A 106 8.17 -9.16 26.18
N ILE A 107 7.92 -7.87 25.98
CA ILE A 107 8.23 -6.81 26.96
C ILE A 107 7.42 -7.01 28.25
N ALA A 108 6.14 -7.36 28.15
CA ALA A 108 5.30 -7.62 29.32
C ALA A 108 5.81 -8.81 30.15
N LEU A 109 6.26 -9.89 29.49
CA LEU A 109 6.88 -11.04 30.15
C LEU A 109 8.21 -10.67 30.84
N LEU A 110 9.07 -9.89 30.17
CA LEU A 110 10.32 -9.39 30.75
C LEU A 110 10.06 -8.53 32.00
N ARG A 111 9.13 -7.58 31.93
CA ARG A 111 8.73 -6.75 33.09
C ARG A 111 8.12 -7.57 34.22
N ALA A 112 7.40 -8.64 33.91
CA ALA A 112 6.84 -9.53 34.91
C ALA A 112 7.94 -10.37 35.60
N ALA A 113 8.95 -10.81 34.86
CA ALA A 113 10.10 -11.53 35.41
C ALA A 113 10.97 -10.63 36.30
N ASP A 114 11.24 -9.40 35.86
CA ASP A 114 12.03 -8.40 36.61
C ASP A 114 11.42 -8.09 37.98
N ARG A 115 10.11 -7.78 38.01
CA ARG A 115 9.37 -7.56 39.27
C ARG A 115 9.37 -8.76 40.22
N ARG A 116 9.53 -9.97 39.69
CA ARG A 116 9.58 -11.20 40.50
C ARG A 116 10.96 -11.43 41.10
N LEU A 117 12.01 -10.89 40.49
CA LEU A 117 13.37 -10.93 41.03
C LEU A 117 13.57 -9.85 42.10
N ASP A 118 13.01 -8.66 41.91
CA ASP A 118 13.08 -7.56 42.88
C ASP A 118 12.27 -7.80 44.18
N GLY A 119 11.27 -8.68 44.13
CA GLY A 119 10.46 -9.06 45.31
C GLY A 119 11.05 -10.19 46.16
N VAL A 120 12.26 -10.67 45.85
CA VAL A 120 12.96 -11.77 46.55
C VAL A 120 14.21 -11.28 47.30
N GLY A 121 14.41 -9.95 47.40
CA GLY A 121 15.46 -9.31 48.20
C GLY A 121 15.04 -8.94 49.61
#